data_AF-A0AA43RLG7-F1
#
_entry.id   AF-A0AA43RLG7-F1
#
_cell.length_a   1.000
_cell.length_b   1.000
_cell.length_c   1.000
_cell.angle_alpha   90.00
_cell.angle_beta   90.00
_cell.angle_gamma   90.00
#
_symmetry.space_group_name_H-M   'P 1'
#
loop_
_entity.id
_entity.type
_entity.pdbx_description
1 polymer ?
#
loop_
_entity_poly.entity_id
_entity_poly.type
_entity_poly.pdbx_seq_one_letter_code
_entity_poly.pdbx_strand_id
1 'polypeptide(L)'
;FPATENHAKEVEKVRRAAQKLGLQTMELPEPMRWSEDFGYYLRECKGAFFGMGDGVEHPQLHTAEYEFPDEIIEDAVMLFFTLAIEERSVLS
;
A
#
# COMPACT_ATOMS: atom_id res chain seq x y z
N PHE A 1 -14.45 -10.54 6.76
CA PHE A 1 -13.72 -10.70 5.49
C PHE A 1 -12.68 -11.80 5.65
N PRO A 2 -12.23 -12.48 4.58
CA PRO A 2 -11.06 -13.35 4.65
C PRO A 2 -9.82 -12.56 5.08
N ALA A 3 -8.79 -13.25 5.57
CA ALA A 3 -7.52 -12.61 5.91
C ALA A 3 -6.90 -11.94 4.66
N THR A 4 -6.47 -10.69 4.80
CA THR A 4 -5.75 -9.94 3.76
C THR A 4 -4.27 -10.33 3.81
N GLU A 5 -3.94 -11.45 3.17
CA GLU A 5 -2.57 -12.00 3.15
C GLU A 5 -1.83 -11.61 1.87
N ASN A 6 -0.83 -10.77 2.02
CA ASN A 6 -0.02 -10.30 0.89
C ASN A 6 0.87 -11.39 0.31
N HIS A 7 1.03 -11.37 -1.01
CA HIS A 7 1.98 -12.24 -1.69
C HIS A 7 3.37 -11.60 -1.67
N ALA A 8 4.38 -12.31 -1.13
CA ALA A 8 5.73 -11.78 -0.92
C ALA A 8 6.36 -11.14 -2.17
N LYS A 9 6.13 -11.72 -3.36
CA LYS A 9 6.65 -11.17 -4.63
C LYS A 9 6.02 -9.83 -4.99
N GLU A 10 4.73 -9.65 -4.70
CA GLU A 10 4.02 -8.41 -5.00
C GLU A 10 4.39 -7.30 -3.99
N VAL A 11 4.61 -7.66 -2.73
CA VAL A 11 5.20 -6.74 -1.73
C VAL A 11 6.57 -6.23 -2.19
N GLU A 12 7.41 -7.10 -2.75
CA GLU A 12 8.72 -6.70 -3.25
C GLU A 12 8.64 -5.77 -4.48
N LYS A 13 7.59 -5.88 -5.31
CA LYS A 13 7.33 -4.88 -6.36
C LYS A 13 7.01 -3.51 -5.76
N VAL A 14 6.15 -3.46 -4.74
CA VAL A 14 5.81 -2.23 -4.01
C VAL A 14 7.07 -1.59 -3.42
N ARG A 15 7.90 -2.37 -2.72
CA ARG A 15 9.16 -1.87 -2.13
C ARG A 15 10.11 -1.28 -3.15
N ARG A 16 10.30 -1.95 -4.30
CA ARG A 16 11.17 -1.44 -5.38
C ARG A 16 10.63 -0.16 -6.02
N ALA A 17 9.31 -0.07 -6.24
CA ALA A 17 8.68 1.13 -6.75
C ALA A 17 8.85 2.31 -5.77
N ALA A 18 8.59 2.07 -4.47
CA ALA A 18 8.81 3.07 -3.43
C ALA A 18 10.27 3.52 -3.34
N GLN A 19 11.24 2.59 -3.42
CA GLN A 19 12.67 2.90 -3.43
C GLN A 19 13.06 3.80 -4.60
N LYS A 20 12.51 3.58 -5.81
CA LYS A 20 12.79 4.41 -6.99
C LYS A 20 12.29 5.84 -6.83
N LEU A 21 11.19 6.01 -6.11
CA LEU A 21 10.61 7.32 -5.79
C LEU A 21 11.27 7.96 -4.56
N GLY A 22 12.20 7.28 -3.89
CA GLY A 22 12.84 7.77 -2.67
C GLY A 22 11.92 7.75 -1.44
N LEU A 23 10.80 7.02 -1.50
CA LEU A 23 9.85 6.90 -0.39
C LEU A 23 10.40 5.97 0.69
N GLN A 24 10.16 6.34 1.95
CA GLN A 24 10.48 5.48 3.08
C GLN A 24 9.44 4.36 3.20
N THR A 25 9.91 3.14 3.42
CA THR A 25 9.04 1.98 3.65
C THR A 25 9.29 1.40 5.03
N MET A 26 8.23 1.00 5.72
CA MET A 26 8.32 0.24 6.96
C MET A 26 7.47 -1.02 6.88
N GLU A 27 7.91 -2.07 7.56
CA GLU A 27 7.10 -3.26 7.78
C GLU A 27 6.44 -3.16 9.16
N LEU A 28 5.15 -3.46 9.22
CA LEU A 28 4.43 -3.44 10.49
C LEU A 28 4.91 -4.60 11.37
N PRO A 29 5.20 -4.36 12.66
CA PRO A 29 5.65 -5.41 13.57
C PRO A 29 4.56 -6.45 13.84
N GLU A 30 3.30 -6.04 13.74
CA GLU A 30 2.13 -6.90 13.87
C GLU A 30 1.12 -6.58 12.76
N PRO A 31 0.32 -7.57 12.31
CA PRO A 31 -0.79 -7.31 11.41
C PRO A 31 -1.78 -6.30 11.99
N MET A 32 -2.35 -5.48 11.11
CA MET A 32 -3.45 -4.60 11.46
C MET A 32 -4.66 -5.40 11.97
N ARG A 33 -5.31 -4.90 13.03
CA ARG A 33 -6.46 -5.59 13.66
C ARG A 33 -7.78 -5.38 12.94
N TRP A 34 -7.87 -4.34 12.12
CA TRP A 34 -9.06 -4.04 11.34
C TRP A 34 -9.17 -5.02 10.18
N SER A 35 -10.41 -5.39 9.85
CA SER A 35 -10.69 -6.29 8.73
C SER A 35 -10.88 -5.47 7.45
N GLU A 36 -10.34 -5.97 6.35
CA GLU A 36 -10.44 -5.36 5.03
C GLU A 36 -11.01 -6.36 4.02
N ASP A 37 -11.91 -5.91 3.13
CA ASP A 37 -12.56 -6.80 2.17
C ASP A 37 -11.65 -7.20 1.00
N PHE A 38 -10.54 -6.47 0.80
CA PHE A 38 -9.52 -6.72 -0.21
C PHE A 38 -8.94 -8.14 -0.15
N GLY A 39 -8.99 -8.80 1.02
CA GLY A 39 -8.62 -10.20 1.16
C GLY A 39 -9.40 -11.15 0.23
N TYR A 40 -10.59 -10.78 -0.25
CA TYR A 40 -11.30 -11.56 -1.28
C TYR A 40 -10.55 -11.57 -2.61
N TYR A 41 -9.99 -10.43 -3.03
CA TYR A 41 -9.19 -10.36 -4.27
C TYR A 41 -7.90 -11.15 -4.15
N LEU A 42 -7.27 -11.13 -2.97
CA LEU A 42 -6.02 -11.87 -2.72
C LEU A 42 -6.19 -13.39 -2.72
N ARG A 43 -7.42 -13.91 -2.65
CA ARG A 43 -7.68 -15.35 -2.85
C ARG A 43 -7.68 -15.75 -4.32
N GLU A 44 -8.05 -14.83 -5.19
CA GLU A 44 -8.23 -15.08 -6.62
C GLU A 44 -7.02 -14.64 -7.46
N CYS A 45 -6.28 -13.64 -6.98
CA CYS A 45 -5.14 -13.06 -7.69
C CYS A 45 -3.98 -12.77 -6.73
N LYS A 46 -2.75 -12.91 -7.24
CA LYS A 46 -1.56 -12.47 -6.52
C LYS A 46 -1.58 -10.95 -6.40
N GLY A 47 -1.46 -10.45 -5.19
CA GLY A 47 -1.47 -9.02 -4.92
C GLY A 47 -0.82 -8.65 -3.60
N ALA A 48 -0.74 -7.35 -3.38
CA ALA A 48 -0.31 -6.74 -2.13
C ALA A 48 -1.23 -5.58 -1.76
N PHE A 49 -1.55 -5.49 -0.48
CA PHE A 49 -2.26 -4.42 0.19
C PHE A 49 -1.27 -3.69 1.11
N PHE A 50 -1.19 -2.37 1.01
CA PHE A 50 -0.25 -1.55 1.77
C PHE A 50 -0.88 -0.20 2.09
N GLY A 51 -0.41 0.44 3.17
CA GLY A 51 -0.84 1.77 3.56
C GLY A 51 0.12 2.85 3.06
N MET A 52 -0.43 4.04 2.80
CA MET A 52 0.35 5.28 2.70
C MET A 52 0.30 5.95 4.07
N GLY A 53 1.46 6.27 4.64
CA GLY A 53 1.53 6.88 5.97
C GLY A 53 1.15 8.35 5.91
N ASP A 54 0.26 8.77 6.82
CA ASP A 54 -0.05 10.17 7.12
C ASP A 54 0.90 10.78 8.15
N GLY A 55 1.65 9.96 8.88
CA GLY A 55 2.61 10.41 9.88
C GLY A 55 2.19 10.02 11.29
N VAL A 56 3.00 10.39 12.28
CA VAL A 56 2.76 9.98 13.68
C VAL A 56 1.95 10.99 14.49
N GLU A 57 1.79 12.20 13.97
CA GLU A 57 1.09 13.32 14.61
C GLU A 57 -0.35 13.50 14.07
N HIS A 58 -0.87 12.49 13.37
CA HIS A 58 -2.22 12.52 12.79
C HIS A 58 -3.20 11.71 13.66
N PRO A 59 -4.47 12.15 13.79
CA PRO A 59 -5.51 11.37 14.45
C PRO A 59 -5.71 10.00 13.79
N GLN A 60 -6.20 9.02 14.55
CA GLN A 60 -6.53 7.71 13.99
C GLN A 60 -7.66 7.82 12.97
N LEU A 61 -7.67 6.91 11.99
CA LEU A 61 -8.82 6.72 11.11
C LEU A 61 -10.10 6.49 11.95
N HIS A 62 -11.22 7.01 11.45
CA HIS A 62 -12.55 6.97 12.09
C HIS A 62 -12.73 7.84 13.35
N THR A 63 -11.85 8.82 13.59
CA THR A 63 -12.12 9.89 14.57
C THR A 63 -12.75 11.10 13.89
N ALA A 64 -13.38 11.99 14.67
CA ALA A 64 -13.98 13.22 14.14
C ALA A 64 -12.92 14.25 13.72
N GLU A 65 -11.72 14.13 14.30
CA GLU A 65 -10.58 15.01 14.12
C GLU A 65 -9.71 14.61 12.93
N TYR A 66 -9.92 13.43 12.35
CA TYR A 66 -9.13 12.97 11.21
C TYR A 66 -9.32 13.89 10.00
N GLU A 67 -8.20 14.42 9.51
CA GLU A 67 -8.10 15.19 8.28
C GLU A 67 -7.09 14.50 7.37
N PHE A 68 -7.49 14.25 6.13
CA PHE A 68 -6.64 13.58 5.16
C PHE A 68 -5.55 14.55 4.66
N PRO A 69 -4.26 14.18 4.74
CA PRO A 69 -3.18 15.04 4.25
C PRO A 69 -3.03 14.92 2.73
N ASP A 70 -3.35 16.00 2.01
CA ASP A 70 -3.38 16.07 0.54
C ASP A 70 -2.03 15.74 -0.12
N GLU A 71 -0.90 15.95 0.58
CA GLU A 71 0.44 15.60 0.10
C GLU A 71 0.61 14.09 -0.17
N ILE A 72 -0.19 13.22 0.48
CA ILE A 72 -0.17 11.78 0.19
C ILE A 72 -0.61 11.48 -1.24
N ILE A 73 -1.45 12.32 -1.84
CA ILE A 73 -2.05 12.05 -3.16
C ILE A 73 -0.96 11.92 -4.21
N GLU A 74 0.02 12.82 -4.21
CA GLU A 74 1.10 12.80 -5.20
C GLU A 74 1.94 11.52 -5.07
N ASP A 75 2.37 11.19 -3.85
CA ASP A 75 3.16 9.98 -3.57
C ASP A 75 2.41 8.70 -3.96
N ALA A 76 1.13 8.61 -3.61
CA ALA A 76 0.29 7.47 -3.93
C ALA A 76 0.12 7.30 -5.44
N VAL A 77 -0.20 8.39 -6.15
CA VAL A 77 -0.35 8.38 -7.62
C VAL A 77 0.95 7.96 -8.29
N MET A 78 2.08 8.52 -7.88
CA MET A 78 3.39 8.19 -8.45
C MET A 78 3.79 6.74 -8.18
N LEU A 79 3.48 6.22 -6.99
CA LEU A 79 3.74 4.83 -6.64
C LEU A 79 2.93 3.86 -7.51
N PHE A 80 1.61 4.08 -7.63
CA PHE A 80 0.76 3.26 -8.49
C PHE A 80 1.13 3.38 -9.97
N PHE A 81 1.48 4.58 -10.44
CA PHE A 81 1.95 4.79 -11.82
C PHE A 81 3.23 4.02 -12.11
N THR A 82 4.20 4.07 -11.20
CA THR A 82 5.46 3.31 -11.30
C THR A 82 5.21 1.81 -11.35
N LEU A 83 4.34 1.30 -10.48
CA LEU A 83 3.94 -0.12 -10.48
C LEU A 83 3.32 -0.54 -11.82
N ALA A 84 2.40 0.26 -12.36
CA ALA A 84 1.71 -0.04 -13.61
C ALA A 84 2.66 -0.08 -14.83
N ILE A 85 3.63 0.83 -14.91
CA ILE A 85 4.59 0.89 -16.02
C ILE A 85 5.60 -0.27 -15.95
N GLU A 86 6.04 -0.64 -14.76
CA GLU A 86 7.01 -1.73 -14.62
C GLU A 86 6.42 -3.08 -15.00
N GLU A 87 5.17 -3.34 -14.62
CA GLU A 87 4.48 -4.56 -15.03
C GLU A 87 4.33 -4.63 -16.56
N ARG A 88 4.08 -3.49 -17.21
CA ARG A 88 4.00 -3.42 -18.68
C ARG A 88 5.33 -3.69 -19.36
N SER A 89 6.44 -3.21 -18.78
CA SER A 89 7.79 -3.39 -19.31
C SER A 89 8.29 -4.84 -19.23
N VAL A 90 7.70 -5.67 -18.37
CA VAL A 90 8.00 -7.12 -18.27
C VAL A 90 7.24 -7.93 -19.32
N LEU A 91 6.17 -7.38 -19.89
CA LEU A 91 5.32 -8.03 -20.90
C LEU A 91 5.71 -7.68 -22.34
N SER A 92 6.69 -6.80 -22.54
CA SER A 92 7.26 -6.41 -23.84
C SER A 92 8.61 -7.06 -24.08
#